data_AF-A0A2V9SF47-F1
#
_entry.id   AF-A0A2V9SF47-F1
#
_cell.length_a   1.000
_cell.length_b   1.000
_cell.length_c   1.000
_cell.angle_alpha   90.00
_cell.angle_beta   90.00
_cell.angle_gamma   90.00
#
_symmetry.space_group_name_H-M   'P 1'
#
loop_
_entity.id
_entity.type
_entity.pdbx_description
1 polymer ?
#
loop_
_entity_poly.entity_id
_entity_poly.type
_entity_poly.pdbx_seq_one_letter_code
_entity_poly.pdbx_strand_id
1 'polypeptide(L)'
;MEKRVDKNSKPYFICDPCGIQLFVRRKRGIELLNEAFRNLDKAQLPFTVHARNLHEIRALIKEIDGVKAEIDKIGSFFLSDEESRIRKALKTKLNNLLSQLDQIAKENIKKTS
;
A
#
# COMPACT_ATOMS: atom_id res chain seq x y z
N MET A 1 1.28 7.52 -7.70
CA MET A 1 1.56 8.68 -8.56
C MET A 1 0.43 8.73 -9.58
N GLU A 2 -0.32 9.82 -9.61
CA GLU A 2 -1.56 9.93 -10.39
C GLU A 2 -1.34 10.77 -11.66
N LYS A 3 -1.87 10.33 -12.80
CA LYS A 3 -1.88 11.10 -14.05
C LYS A 3 -3.05 12.08 -14.03
N ARG A 4 -2.78 13.36 -14.23
CA ARG A 4 -3.78 14.42 -14.36
C ARG A 4 -3.58 15.17 -15.66
N VAL A 5 -4.55 16.00 -16.00
CA VAL A 5 -4.58 16.79 -17.23
C VAL A 5 -4.88 18.23 -16.87
N ASP A 6 -4.11 19.18 -17.42
CA ASP A 6 -4.34 20.61 -17.19
C ASP A 6 -5.50 21.15 -18.05
N LYS A 7 -5.85 22.42 -17.86
CA LYS A 7 -6.89 23.12 -18.64
C LYS A 7 -6.65 23.16 -20.16
N ASN A 8 -5.42 22.87 -20.61
CA ASN A 8 -5.01 22.84 -22.00
C ASN A 8 -4.76 21.41 -22.50
N SER A 9 -5.31 20.41 -21.81
CA SER A 9 -5.14 18.99 -22.15
C SER A 9 -3.69 18.48 -22.04
N LYS A 10 -2.81 19.17 -21.28
CA LYS A 10 -1.42 18.72 -21.07
C LYS A 10 -1.34 17.75 -19.89
N PRO A 11 -0.77 16.56 -20.09
CA PRO A 11 -0.62 15.58 -19.02
C PRO A 11 0.48 15.99 -18.04
N TYR A 12 0.21 15.78 -16.76
CA TYR A 12 1.17 15.94 -15.67
C TYR A 12 0.93 14.88 -14.59
N PHE A 13 1.91 14.69 -13.70
CA PHE A 13 1.85 13.70 -12.63
C PHE A 13 2.11 14.34 -11.28
N ILE A 14 1.38 13.89 -10.26
CA ILE A 14 1.60 14.29 -8.86
C ILE A 14 2.01 13.08 -8.02
N CYS A 15 3.03 13.28 -7.19
CA CYS A 15 3.39 12.41 -6.07
C CYS A 15 2.76 12.96 -4.79
N ASP A 16 1.64 12.38 -4.32
CA ASP A 16 1.00 12.86 -3.07
C ASP A 16 1.90 12.74 -1.82
N PRO A 17 2.74 11.69 -1.65
CA PRO A 17 3.62 11.59 -0.48
C PRO A 17 4.72 12.66 -0.43
N CYS A 18 5.16 13.18 -1.59
CA CYS A 18 6.37 14.00 -1.70
C CYS A 18 6.14 15.39 -2.33
N GLY A 19 4.92 15.67 -2.79
CA GLY A 19 4.53 16.95 -3.41
C GLY A 19 5.11 17.21 -4.81
N ILE A 20 5.97 16.32 -5.32
CA ILE A 20 6.61 16.51 -6.63
C ILE A 20 5.57 16.47 -7.75
N GLN A 21 5.68 17.45 -8.66
CA GLN A 21 4.88 17.53 -9.89
C GLN A 21 5.78 17.41 -11.13
N LEU A 22 5.45 16.48 -12.01
CA LEU A 22 6.17 16.26 -13.27
C LEU A 22 5.29 16.65 -14.45
N PHE A 23 5.78 17.58 -15.27
CA PHE A 23 5.07 18.07 -16.45
C PHE A 23 5.67 17.49 -17.71
N VAL A 24 4.85 16.85 -18.55
CA VAL A 24 5.28 16.40 -19.86
C VAL A 24 5.14 17.54 -20.86
N ARG A 25 6.26 17.93 -21.47
CA ARG A 25 6.33 19.06 -22.41
C ARG A 25 6.64 18.58 -23.82
N ARG A 26 6.26 19.42 -24.79
CA ARG A 26 6.41 19.22 -26.25
C ARG A 26 5.52 18.10 -26.80
N LYS A 27 5.03 18.30 -28.04
CA LYS A 27 4.10 17.38 -28.70
C LYS A 27 4.65 15.95 -28.78
N ARG A 28 5.93 15.81 -29.16
CA ARG A 28 6.63 14.51 -29.23
C ARG A 28 6.66 13.78 -27.89
N GLY A 29 6.88 14.49 -26.78
CA GLY A 29 6.88 13.88 -25.44
C GLY A 29 5.50 13.38 -25.03
N ILE A 30 4.45 14.15 -25.35
CA ILE A 30 3.06 13.76 -25.10
C ILE A 30 2.66 12.54 -25.95
N GLU A 31 3.07 12.50 -27.21
CA GLU A 31 2.84 11.35 -28.11
C GLU A 31 3.51 10.07 -27.59
N LEU A 32 4.80 10.14 -27.23
CA LEU A 32 5.54 9.02 -26.67
C LEU A 32 4.93 8.52 -25.36
N LEU A 33 4.46 9.43 -24.49
CA LEU A 33 3.76 9.06 -23.27
C LEU A 33 2.46 8.29 -23.58
N ASN A 34 1.65 8.78 -24.53
CA ASN A 34 0.40 8.14 -24.91
C ASN A 34 0.62 6.79 -25.62
N GLU A 35 1.69 6.67 -26.39
CA GLU A 35 2.12 5.40 -26.97
C GLU A 35 2.56 4.41 -25.90
N ALA A 36 3.36 4.86 -24.92
CA ALA A 36 3.75 4.05 -23.78
C ALA A 36 2.51 3.53 -23.04
N PHE A 37 1.56 4.39 -22.61
CA PHE A 37 0.34 3.93 -21.93
C PHE A 37 -0.48 2.93 -22.75
N ARG A 38 -0.65 3.16 -24.05
CA ARG A 38 -1.36 2.21 -24.93
C ARG A 38 -0.66 0.85 -25.01
N ASN A 39 0.66 0.84 -24.95
CA ASN A 39 1.45 -0.40 -24.94
C ASN A 39 1.46 -1.07 -23.57
N LEU A 40 1.41 -0.29 -22.49
CA LEU A 40 1.30 -0.78 -21.11
C LEU A 40 -0.10 -1.33 -20.78
N ASP A 41 -1.17 -0.79 -21.39
CA ASP A 41 -2.51 -1.37 -21.25
C ASP A 41 -2.61 -2.73 -21.96
N LYS A 42 -1.80 -2.94 -23.02
CA LYS A 42 -1.71 -4.20 -23.76
C LYS A 42 -0.78 -5.21 -23.11
N ALA A 43 0.31 -4.73 -22.51
CA ALA A 43 1.26 -5.55 -21.77
C ALA A 43 0.84 -5.54 -20.31
N GLN A 44 0.12 -6.58 -19.83
CA GLN A 44 -0.19 -6.75 -18.40
C GLN A 44 1.09 -6.57 -17.56
N LEU A 45 1.31 -5.35 -17.07
CA LEU A 45 2.55 -5.02 -16.40
C LEU A 45 2.55 -5.69 -15.02
N PRO A 46 3.61 -6.41 -14.66
CA PRO A 46 3.74 -6.99 -13.32
C PRO A 46 3.68 -5.93 -12.20
N PHE A 47 3.88 -4.65 -12.53
CA PHE A 47 3.79 -3.52 -11.61
C PHE A 47 2.40 -3.29 -11.01
N THR A 48 1.30 -3.61 -11.71
CA THR A 48 -0.06 -3.37 -11.16
C THR A 48 -0.39 -4.36 -10.04
N VAL A 49 0.03 -5.61 -10.19
CA VAL A 49 -0.07 -6.65 -9.15
C VAL A 49 0.84 -6.29 -7.97
N HIS A 50 2.06 -5.84 -8.23
CA HIS A 50 2.98 -5.42 -7.17
C HIS A 50 2.50 -4.18 -6.41
N ALA A 51 1.87 -3.21 -7.09
CA ALA A 51 1.29 -2.03 -6.46
C ALA A 51 0.12 -2.38 -5.54
N ARG A 52 -0.76 -3.30 -5.98
CA ARG A 52 -1.87 -3.79 -5.16
C ARG A 52 -1.38 -4.51 -3.90
N ASN A 53 -0.42 -5.43 -4.05
CA ASN A 53 0.18 -6.13 -2.93
C ASN A 53 0.86 -5.16 -1.95
N LEU A 54 1.52 -4.12 -2.45
CA LEU A 54 2.14 -3.11 -1.60
C LEU A 54 1.12 -2.29 -0.79
N HIS A 55 -0.04 -1.95 -1.38
CA HIS A 55 -1.12 -1.26 -0.67
C HIS A 55 -1.73 -2.15 0.43
N GLU A 56 -1.98 -3.43 0.12
CA GLU A 56 -2.48 -4.42 1.08
C GLU A 56 -1.48 -4.63 2.24
N ILE A 57 -0.19 -4.79 1.94
CA ILE A 57 0.87 -4.91 2.95
C ILE A 57 0.94 -3.65 3.82
N ARG A 58 0.89 -2.45 3.23
CA ARG A 58 0.92 -1.19 3.99
C ARG A 58 -0.29 -1.03 4.91
N ALA A 59 -1.48 -1.44 4.47
CA ALA A 59 -2.67 -1.42 5.31
C ALA A 59 -2.52 -2.37 6.51
N LEU A 60 -2.03 -3.59 6.28
CA LEU A 60 -1.77 -4.58 7.34
C LEU A 60 -0.74 -4.07 8.35
N ILE A 61 0.37 -3.48 7.91
CA ILE A 61 1.38 -2.90 8.81
C ILE A 61 0.76 -1.81 9.68
N LYS A 62 -0.02 -0.90 9.09
CA LYS A 62 -0.69 0.17 9.84
C LYS A 62 -1.66 -0.39 10.89
N GLU A 63 -2.38 -1.45 10.57
CA GLU A 63 -3.29 -2.10 11.51
C GLU A 63 -2.51 -2.80 12.65
N ILE A 64 -1.40 -3.46 12.33
CA ILE A 64 -0.48 -4.07 13.31
C ILE A 64 0.02 -3.02 14.30
N ASP A 65 0.49 -1.87 13.80
CA ASP A 65 0.99 -0.78 14.64
C ASP A 65 -0.11 -0.19 15.53
N GLY A 66 -1.34 -0.07 15.00
CA GLY A 66 -2.51 0.35 15.77
C GLY A 66 -2.85 -0.61 16.91
N VAL A 67 -2.89 -1.92 16.62
CA VAL A 67 -3.17 -2.96 17.62
C VAL A 67 -2.07 -3.03 18.68
N LYS A 68 -0.79 -2.88 18.29
CA LYS A 68 0.31 -2.77 19.26
C LYS A 68 0.14 -1.58 20.19
N ALA A 69 -0.17 -0.41 19.64
CA ALA A 69 -0.41 0.79 20.45
C ALA A 69 -1.60 0.62 21.41
N GLU A 70 -2.66 -0.08 21.02
CA GLU A 70 -3.79 -0.41 21.91
C GLU A 70 -3.38 -1.38 23.03
N ILE A 71 -2.56 -2.39 22.72
CA ILE A 71 -1.99 -3.30 23.73
C ILE A 71 -1.10 -2.54 24.71
N ASP A 72 -0.29 -1.60 24.23
CA ASP A 72 0.64 -0.82 25.06
C ASP A 72 -0.08 0.16 25.98
N LYS A 73 -1.28 0.64 25.60
CA LYS A 73 -2.15 1.45 26.46
C LYS A 73 -2.72 0.65 27.63
N ILE A 74 -2.86 -0.66 27.48
CA ILE A 74 -3.30 -1.55 28.54
C ILE A 74 -2.08 -1.81 29.43
N GLY A 75 -2.07 -1.17 30.61
CA GLY A 75 -0.94 -1.16 31.55
C GLY A 75 -0.38 -2.55 31.90
N SER A 76 0.85 -2.61 32.39
CA SER A 76 1.50 -3.91 32.69
C SER A 76 1.24 -4.44 34.10
N PHE A 77 0.72 -3.61 35.02
CA PHE A 77 0.49 -3.95 36.42
C PHE A 77 -0.97 -3.74 36.81
N PHE A 78 -1.55 -4.69 37.54
CA PHE A 78 -2.93 -4.69 38.05
C PHE A 78 -4.02 -4.56 36.98
N LEU A 79 -3.94 -5.42 35.96
CA LEU A 79 -5.02 -5.56 34.99
C LEU A 79 -6.27 -6.13 35.66
N SER A 80 -7.40 -5.47 35.43
CA SER A 80 -8.71 -6.07 35.66
C SER A 80 -8.92 -7.28 34.74
N ASP A 81 -9.85 -8.16 35.12
CA ASP A 81 -10.23 -9.32 34.30
C ASP A 81 -10.69 -8.90 32.89
N GLU A 82 -11.34 -7.75 32.78
CA GLU A 82 -11.78 -7.18 31.51
C GLU A 82 -10.59 -6.73 30.64
N GLU A 83 -9.65 -5.98 31.20
CA GLU A 83 -8.45 -5.55 30.46
C GLU A 83 -7.58 -6.74 30.05
N SER A 84 -7.52 -7.80 30.87
CA SER A 84 -6.86 -9.05 30.52
C SER A 84 -7.51 -9.74 29.32
N ARG A 85 -8.84 -9.78 29.26
CA ARG A 85 -9.60 -10.32 28.11
C ARG A 85 -9.40 -9.48 26.86
N ILE A 86 -9.45 -8.16 26.97
CA ILE A 86 -9.22 -7.23 25.85
C ILE A 86 -7.80 -7.41 25.30
N ARG A 87 -6.79 -7.43 26.17
CA ARG A 87 -5.39 -7.65 25.79
C ARG A 87 -5.20 -8.99 25.08
N LYS A 88 -5.87 -10.05 25.55
CA LYS A 88 -5.84 -11.37 24.89
C LYS A 88 -6.48 -11.32 23.51
N ALA A 89 -7.63 -10.67 23.34
CA ALA A 89 -8.30 -10.50 22.05
C ALA A 89 -7.43 -9.73 21.05
N LEU A 90 -6.81 -8.63 21.48
CA LEU A 90 -5.89 -7.84 20.65
C LEU A 90 -4.64 -8.63 20.26
N LYS A 91 -4.06 -9.43 21.16
CA LYS A 91 -2.95 -10.33 20.82
C LYS A 91 -3.34 -11.38 19.78
N THR A 92 -4.54 -11.97 19.89
CA THR A 92 -5.04 -12.90 18.87
C THR A 92 -5.21 -12.21 17.53
N LYS A 93 -5.78 -11.00 17.50
CA LYS A 93 -5.92 -10.19 16.28
C LYS A 93 -4.54 -9.90 15.65
N LEU A 94 -3.56 -9.51 16.46
CA LEU A 94 -2.19 -9.26 16.02
C LEU A 94 -1.56 -10.50 15.35
N ASN A 95 -1.69 -11.67 15.98
CA ASN A 95 -1.17 -12.92 15.43
C ASN A 95 -1.83 -13.28 14.08
N ASN A 96 -3.14 -13.04 13.95
CA ASN A 96 -3.84 -13.27 12.69
C ASN A 96 -3.34 -12.34 11.57
N LEU A 97 -3.13 -11.05 11.87
CA LEU A 97 -2.59 -10.08 10.92
C LEU A 97 -1.17 -10.42 10.47
N LEU A 98 -0.31 -10.85 11.41
CA LEU A 98 1.04 -11.31 11.09
C LEU A 98 1.02 -12.56 10.18
N SER A 99 0.12 -13.50 10.45
CA SER A 99 -0.06 -14.70 9.61
C SER A 99 -0.51 -14.38 8.19
N GLN A 100 -1.43 -13.41 8.03
CA GLN A 100 -1.85 -12.93 6.71
C GLN A 100 -0.68 -12.30 5.94
N LEU A 101 0.15 -11.51 6.61
CA LEU A 101 1.33 -10.89 6.01
C LEU A 101 2.36 -11.94 5.57
N ASP A 102 2.58 -12.98 6.37
CA ASP A 102 3.41 -14.13 6.03
C ASP A 102 2.89 -14.91 4.82
N GLN A 103 1.57 -15.09 4.70
CA GLN A 103 0.96 -15.75 3.54
C GLN A 103 1.18 -14.95 2.26
N ILE A 104 0.94 -13.63 2.30
CA ILE A 104 1.20 -12.74 1.16
C ILE A 104 2.69 -12.79 0.75
N ALA A 105 3.61 -12.81 1.72
CA ALA A 105 5.03 -12.94 1.43
C ALA A 105 5.37 -14.27 0.73
N LYS A 106 4.84 -15.41 1.23
CA LYS A 106 5.05 -16.74 0.64
C LYS A 106 4.47 -16.87 -0.77
N GLU A 107 3.29 -16.30 -1.01
CA GLU A 107 2.66 -16.29 -2.33
C GLU A 107 3.44 -15.46 -3.35
N ASN A 108 4.02 -14.34 -2.91
CA ASN A 108 4.86 -13.52 -3.79
C ASN A 108 6.15 -14.24 -4.16
N ILE A 109 6.83 -14.90 -3.20
CA ILE A 109 8.07 -15.67 -3.46
C ILE A 109 7.82 -16.75 -4.53
N LYS A 110 6.72 -17.51 -4.41
CA LYS A 110 6.33 -18.56 -5.37
C LYS A 110 6.00 -18.05 -6.77
N LYS A 111 5.58 -16.79 -6.92
CA LYS A 111 5.27 -16.18 -8.23
C LYS A 111 6.52 -15.68 -8.98
N THR A 112 7.66 -15.57 -8.29
CA THR A 112 8.95 -15.11 -8.84
C THR A 112 9.94 -16.25 -9.12
N SER A 113 9.60 -17.50 -8.77
CA SER A 113 10.38 -18.72 -9.09
C SER A 113 9.80 -19.41 -10.30
#